data_AF-A0A8H4JBD8-F1
#
_entry.id   AF-A0A8H4JBD8-F1
#
_cell.length_a   1.000
_cell.length_b   1.000
_cell.length_c   1.000
_cell.angle_alpha   90.00
_cell.angle_beta   90.00
_cell.angle_gamma   90.00
#
_symmetry.space_group_name_H-M   'P 1'
#
loop_
_entity.id
_entity.type
_entity.pdbx_description
1 polymer ?
#
loop_
_entity_poly.entity_id
_entity_poly.type
_entity_poly.pdbx_seq_one_letter_code
_entity_poly.pdbx_strand_id
1 'polypeptide(L)'
;MRPEVEQELAHTLLVELLAYQFASPVRWIETQDVFLGERTAERVVEIGPADTLGVMAKRTLKSKYEAYDAAKSVQRNILCYNKDAKEIYYDVDPVEEEPEPAAASSSDAPAAPAVTANAPVAAAAPAPSSGPVAQVADEPVQAVDIVRALIAQKLKKPLLEVPLSKAIKDLVGGKSTLQNEILGDLGKEFGSTPEKPEDTPLDELGASMQATFDGNLGKQSLSLIARLISSKMPGGFNITAARKYLESRWGLGPGRQDGALLLALTMEPAARLGSEGDAKAFFDSVANKYATNAGISLSTAATAGPAGGSSGGMMMDPAAIDALTKDQRALFKQQLELLARYLKIDLREGEKAHLNSQKSEKVLQAQLDLWTAEHGDFYASGIEPVFTPLKARTYDSSWNWARQDALSMYFDIIFGRLQAVDREIVSQCIRLMNRSNPKLLDFMQYHIDNCPTERGETYKLAQELGQQLLENCKEVLDVAPVYKDVSLPTGPRTTVDARGNLNYEEVPRASCRKLEHYVQQMAEGGKISEYGNRTKVQSDLSRIYRLIKQQHKLSKTSQLEIKSLYGEVLRSLAMNESQILPKD
;
A
#
# COMPACT_ATOMS: atom_id res chain seq x y z
N MET A 1 -52.80 21.22 1.22
CA MET A 1 -51.77 21.66 2.19
C MET A 1 -50.59 22.17 1.37
N ARG A 2 -49.80 23.15 1.87
CA ARG A 2 -48.56 23.53 1.18
C ARG A 2 -47.50 22.43 1.39
N PRO A 3 -46.65 22.09 0.42
CA PRO A 3 -45.68 20.99 0.56
C PRO A 3 -44.76 21.16 1.78
N GLU A 4 -44.37 22.39 2.11
CA GLU A 4 -43.51 22.68 3.26
C GLU A 4 -44.23 22.39 4.58
N VAL A 5 -45.52 22.72 4.66
CA VAL A 5 -46.36 22.49 5.85
C VAL A 5 -46.69 21.00 6.00
N GLU A 6 -46.91 20.31 4.89
CA GLU A 6 -47.10 18.85 4.89
C GLU A 6 -45.85 18.12 5.37
N GLN A 7 -44.67 18.56 4.92
CA GLN A 7 -43.39 18.01 5.37
C GLN A 7 -43.15 18.25 6.86
N GLU A 8 -43.46 19.44 7.37
CA GLU A 8 -43.33 19.76 8.79
C GLU A 8 -44.25 18.88 9.65
N LEU A 9 -45.52 18.75 9.27
CA LEU A 9 -46.47 17.90 9.99
C LEU A 9 -46.11 16.41 9.89
N ALA A 10 -45.67 15.94 8.73
CA ALA A 10 -45.19 14.56 8.55
C ALA A 10 -43.95 14.27 9.37
N HIS A 11 -43.03 15.25 9.49
CA HIS A 11 -41.85 15.14 10.34
C HIS A 11 -42.24 14.96 11.81
N THR A 12 -43.11 15.83 12.35
CA THR A 12 -43.60 15.69 13.73
C THR A 12 -44.29 14.34 13.94
N LEU A 13 -45.19 13.94 13.02
CA LEU A 13 -45.90 12.67 13.13
C LEU A 13 -44.94 11.46 13.13
N LEU A 14 -43.94 11.44 12.26
CA LEU A 14 -42.96 10.36 12.18
C LEU A 14 -42.12 10.26 13.45
N VAL A 15 -41.66 11.40 13.98
CA VAL A 15 -40.89 11.45 15.23
C VAL A 15 -41.70 10.90 16.39
N GLU A 16 -42.95 11.34 16.54
CA GLU A 16 -43.83 10.86 17.61
C GLU A 16 -44.15 9.36 17.47
N LEU A 17 -44.40 8.86 16.24
CA LEU A 17 -44.62 7.44 16.00
C LEU A 17 -43.42 6.58 16.45
N LEU A 18 -42.19 7.00 16.11
CA LEU A 18 -40.98 6.28 16.50
C LEU A 18 -40.71 6.38 18.02
N ALA A 19 -40.95 7.54 18.62
CA ALA A 19 -40.77 7.74 20.05
C ALA A 19 -41.73 6.87 20.88
N TYR A 20 -43.03 6.89 20.56
CA TYR A 20 -44.03 6.10 21.27
C TYR A 20 -43.97 4.61 20.93
N GLN A 21 -43.45 4.22 19.76
CA GLN A 21 -43.25 2.80 19.40
C GLN A 21 -42.39 2.06 20.44
N PHE A 22 -41.38 2.73 21.01
CA PHE A 22 -40.49 2.11 22.00
C PHE A 22 -41.23 1.57 23.24
N ALA A 23 -42.31 2.24 23.66
CA ALA A 23 -43.08 1.91 24.87
C ALA A 23 -44.50 1.39 24.57
N SER A 24 -44.85 1.20 23.31
CA SER A 24 -46.18 0.74 22.88
C SER A 24 -46.12 -0.69 22.31
N PRO A 25 -47.17 -1.52 22.47
CA PRO A 25 -47.21 -2.85 21.87
C PRO A 25 -47.13 -2.80 20.33
N VAL A 26 -46.35 -3.71 19.74
CA VAL A 26 -46.24 -3.86 18.28
C VAL A 26 -47.48 -4.58 17.75
N ARG A 27 -48.34 -3.85 17.05
CA ARG A 27 -49.59 -4.35 16.46
C ARG A 27 -49.37 -5.08 15.13
N TRP A 28 -48.59 -6.16 15.17
CA TRP A 28 -48.12 -6.84 13.95
C TRP A 28 -49.21 -7.61 13.21
N ILE A 29 -50.27 -8.05 13.90
CA ILE A 29 -51.40 -8.76 13.28
C ILE A 29 -52.14 -7.81 12.33
N GLU A 30 -52.47 -6.61 12.81
CA GLU A 30 -53.16 -5.59 12.02
C GLU A 30 -52.28 -5.08 10.89
N THR A 31 -50.97 -4.91 11.13
CA THR A 31 -50.03 -4.57 10.06
C THR A 31 -50.04 -5.62 8.94
N GLN A 32 -50.04 -6.91 9.28
CA GLN A 32 -50.17 -8.00 8.30
C GLN A 32 -51.51 -7.95 7.57
N ASP A 33 -52.61 -7.71 8.27
CA ASP A 33 -53.92 -7.60 7.65
C ASP A 33 -54.00 -6.41 6.66
N VAL A 34 -53.29 -5.30 6.91
CA VAL A 34 -53.18 -4.17 5.97
C VAL A 34 -52.44 -4.59 4.69
N PHE A 35 -51.21 -5.12 4.79
CA PHE A 35 -50.45 -5.39 3.56
C PHE A 35 -50.90 -6.66 2.83
N LEU A 36 -51.43 -7.67 3.52
CA LEU A 36 -51.98 -8.87 2.91
C LEU A 36 -53.42 -8.65 2.40
N GLY A 37 -54.28 -8.03 3.20
CA GLY A 37 -55.69 -7.83 2.89
C GLY A 37 -55.96 -6.61 2.03
N GLU A 38 -55.69 -5.41 2.57
CA GLU A 38 -56.06 -4.14 1.93
C GLU A 38 -55.18 -3.81 0.71
N ARG A 39 -53.88 -4.05 0.81
CA ARG A 39 -52.91 -3.76 -0.27
C ARG A 39 -52.65 -4.94 -1.19
N THR A 40 -53.19 -6.13 -0.87
CA THR A 40 -53.06 -7.35 -1.66
C THR A 40 -51.63 -7.63 -2.16
N ALA A 41 -50.63 -7.50 -1.28
CA ALA A 41 -49.24 -7.68 -1.66
C ALA A 41 -48.95 -9.12 -2.13
N GLU A 42 -48.55 -9.26 -3.39
CA GLU A 42 -48.15 -10.54 -4.00
C GLU A 42 -46.74 -10.95 -3.63
N ARG A 43 -45.86 -9.99 -3.31
CA ARG A 43 -44.47 -10.28 -2.95
C ARG A 43 -44.11 -9.61 -1.63
N VAL A 44 -43.81 -10.43 -0.62
CA VAL A 44 -43.41 -9.98 0.72
C VAL A 44 -41.97 -10.42 0.96
N VAL A 45 -41.06 -9.47 1.10
CA VAL A 45 -39.63 -9.72 1.28
C VAL A 45 -39.20 -9.33 2.70
N GLU A 46 -38.77 -10.30 3.49
CA GLU A 46 -38.16 -10.07 4.80
C GLU A 46 -36.68 -9.70 4.63
N ILE A 47 -36.31 -8.52 5.12
CA ILE A 47 -34.93 -8.06 5.22
C ILE A 47 -34.45 -8.30 6.65
N GLY A 48 -33.69 -9.37 6.84
CA GLY A 48 -33.16 -9.77 8.14
C GLY A 48 -32.20 -10.96 8.04
N PRO A 49 -31.45 -11.28 9.11
CA PRO A 49 -30.50 -12.38 9.12
C PRO A 49 -31.16 -13.76 9.14
N ALA A 50 -32.46 -13.84 9.46
CA ALA A 50 -33.23 -15.08 9.55
C ALA A 50 -34.65 -14.88 9.00
N ASP A 51 -35.34 -15.99 8.76
CA ASP A 51 -36.71 -16.06 8.20
C ASP A 51 -37.73 -16.13 9.35
N THR A 52 -37.91 -15.00 10.06
CA THR A 52 -38.77 -14.94 11.25
C THR A 52 -40.13 -14.33 10.92
N LEU A 53 -40.15 -13.18 10.27
CA LEU A 53 -41.36 -12.49 9.84
C LEU A 53 -42.02 -13.20 8.65
N GLY A 54 -41.23 -13.82 7.77
CA GLY A 54 -41.70 -14.65 6.67
C GLY A 54 -42.51 -15.85 7.15
N VAL A 55 -42.03 -16.54 8.19
CA VAL A 55 -42.79 -17.64 8.84
C VAL A 55 -44.10 -17.14 9.46
N MET A 56 -44.09 -15.96 10.09
CA MET A 56 -45.31 -15.35 10.63
C MET A 56 -46.31 -15.03 9.52
N ALA A 57 -45.86 -14.41 8.42
CA ALA A 57 -46.71 -14.09 7.28
C ALA A 57 -47.31 -15.36 6.63
N LYS A 58 -46.49 -16.42 6.44
CA LYS A 58 -46.95 -17.73 5.94
C LYS A 58 -48.06 -18.32 6.84
N ARG A 59 -47.91 -18.20 8.16
CA ARG A 59 -48.91 -18.67 9.13
C ARG A 59 -50.21 -17.87 9.05
N THR A 60 -50.13 -16.54 8.93
CA THR A 60 -51.32 -15.68 8.81
C THR A 60 -52.07 -15.91 7.50
N LEU A 61 -51.36 -16.09 6.38
CA LEU A 61 -51.97 -16.44 5.10
C LEU A 61 -52.77 -17.73 5.20
N LYS A 62 -52.14 -18.80 5.74
CA LYS A 62 -52.79 -20.09 5.93
C LYS A 62 -53.98 -20.01 6.88
N SER A 63 -53.94 -19.12 7.87
CA SER A 63 -55.01 -19.01 8.87
C SER A 63 -56.22 -18.21 8.41
N LYS A 64 -56.04 -17.19 7.56
CA LYS A 64 -57.10 -16.20 7.26
C LYS A 64 -57.35 -15.95 5.77
N TYR A 65 -56.34 -16.10 4.92
CA TYR A 65 -56.38 -15.59 3.54
C TYR A 65 -56.41 -16.67 2.46
N GLU A 66 -56.35 -17.96 2.81
CA GLU A 66 -56.34 -19.06 1.82
C GLU A 66 -57.57 -19.04 0.89
N ALA A 67 -58.78 -18.90 1.44
CA ALA A 67 -60.00 -18.78 0.64
C ALA A 67 -60.10 -17.45 -0.13
N TYR A 68 -59.55 -16.38 0.44
CA TYR A 68 -59.54 -15.04 -0.17
C TYR A 68 -58.62 -14.99 -1.39
N ASP A 69 -57.41 -15.53 -1.26
CA ASP A 69 -56.41 -15.59 -2.32
C ASP A 69 -56.87 -16.52 -3.44
N ALA A 70 -57.50 -17.66 -3.10
CA ALA A 70 -58.11 -18.56 -4.09
C ALA A 70 -59.25 -17.90 -4.88
N ALA A 71 -60.14 -17.16 -4.21
CA ALA A 71 -61.26 -16.48 -4.86
C ALA A 71 -60.83 -15.32 -5.77
N LYS A 72 -59.68 -14.69 -5.47
CA LYS A 72 -59.12 -13.58 -6.26
C LYS A 72 -57.98 -13.99 -7.19
N SER A 73 -57.63 -15.28 -7.25
CA SER A 73 -56.51 -15.80 -8.02
C SER A 73 -55.17 -15.10 -7.73
N VAL A 74 -54.95 -14.73 -6.46
CA VAL A 74 -53.71 -14.06 -6.02
C VAL A 74 -52.67 -15.11 -5.65
N GLN A 75 -51.50 -15.04 -6.27
CA GLN A 75 -50.35 -15.88 -5.90
C GLN A 75 -49.37 -15.06 -5.07
N ARG A 76 -49.00 -15.56 -3.89
CA ARG A 76 -48.12 -14.84 -2.96
C ARG A 76 -46.78 -15.52 -2.77
N ASN A 77 -45.72 -14.74 -2.96
CA ASN A 77 -44.33 -15.12 -2.76
C ASN A 77 -43.79 -14.46 -1.49
N ILE A 78 -43.45 -15.28 -0.49
CA ILE A 78 -42.84 -14.82 0.76
C ILE A 78 -41.37 -15.23 0.77
N LEU A 79 -40.49 -14.24 0.68
CA LEU A 79 -39.05 -14.40 0.48
C LEU A 79 -38.27 -13.86 1.69
N CYS A 80 -37.15 -14.49 2.03
CA CYS A 80 -36.21 -14.03 3.05
C CYS A 80 -34.85 -13.72 2.42
N TYR A 81 -34.27 -12.56 2.73
CA TYR A 81 -32.99 -12.11 2.18
C TYR A 81 -31.85 -13.13 2.31
N ASN A 82 -31.74 -13.82 3.46
CA ASN A 82 -30.66 -14.77 3.71
C ASN A 82 -30.84 -16.12 2.98
N LYS A 83 -32.06 -16.49 2.59
CA LYS A 83 -32.37 -17.79 1.97
C LYS A 83 -32.63 -17.68 0.48
N ASP A 84 -33.40 -16.68 0.08
CA ASP A 84 -34.00 -16.58 -1.25
C ASP A 84 -33.34 -15.46 -2.08
N ALA A 85 -32.03 -15.25 -1.88
CA ALA A 85 -31.26 -14.17 -2.52
C ALA A 85 -31.37 -14.23 -4.05
N LYS A 86 -31.24 -15.43 -4.64
CA LYS A 86 -31.35 -15.60 -6.10
C LYS A 86 -32.68 -15.10 -6.66
N GLU A 87 -33.79 -15.44 -6.00
CA GLU A 87 -35.14 -15.00 -6.41
C GLU A 87 -35.35 -13.50 -6.18
N ILE A 88 -34.81 -12.95 -5.09
CA ILE A 88 -34.85 -11.51 -4.78
C ILE A 88 -34.07 -10.69 -5.82
N TYR A 89 -32.88 -11.15 -6.20
CA TYR A 89 -32.01 -10.50 -7.17
C TYR A 89 -32.35 -10.83 -8.63
N TYR A 90 -33.35 -11.70 -8.86
CA TYR A 90 -33.70 -12.21 -10.20
C TYR A 90 -32.52 -12.85 -10.93
N ASP A 91 -31.62 -13.48 -10.17
CA ASP A 91 -30.45 -14.18 -10.68
C ASP A 91 -30.84 -15.64 -10.96
N VAL A 92 -31.63 -15.81 -12.02
CA VAL A 92 -32.11 -17.11 -12.50
C VAL A 92 -31.17 -17.56 -13.60
N ASP A 93 -30.56 -18.74 -13.44
CA ASP A 93 -29.74 -19.37 -14.47
C ASP A 93 -30.56 -19.49 -15.77
N PRO A 94 -30.00 -19.17 -16.96
CA PRO A 94 -30.74 -19.14 -18.21
C PRO A 94 -31.35 -20.51 -18.51
N VAL A 95 -32.67 -20.56 -18.62
CA VAL A 95 -33.43 -21.75 -19.02
C VAL A 95 -33.16 -22.01 -20.50
N GLU A 96 -32.68 -23.21 -20.83
CA GLU A 96 -32.55 -23.70 -22.21
C GLU A 96 -33.93 -23.65 -22.90
N GLU A 97 -34.04 -22.89 -23.98
CA GLU A 97 -35.24 -22.84 -24.83
C GLU A 97 -35.45 -24.20 -25.53
N GLU A 98 -36.60 -24.83 -25.27
CA GLU A 98 -37.15 -25.89 -26.12
C GLU A 98 -37.46 -25.34 -27.54
N PRO A 99 -37.19 -26.10 -28.62
CA PRO A 99 -37.24 -25.58 -29.99
C PRO A 99 -38.66 -25.62 -30.58
N GLU A 100 -39.11 -24.51 -31.16
CA GLU A 100 -40.26 -24.45 -32.07
C GLU A 100 -39.86 -24.73 -33.55
N PRO A 101 -40.78 -25.23 -34.40
CA PRO A 101 -40.46 -25.99 -35.60
C PRO A 101 -40.21 -25.16 -36.89
N ALA A 102 -39.52 -25.81 -37.82
CA ALA A 102 -38.91 -25.29 -39.04
C ALA A 102 -39.85 -24.91 -40.21
N ALA A 103 -39.35 -24.04 -41.10
CA ALA A 103 -39.70 -23.99 -42.52
C ALA A 103 -38.43 -23.83 -43.42
N ALA A 104 -38.40 -24.67 -44.46
CA ALA A 104 -37.35 -25.01 -45.45
C ALA A 104 -36.86 -23.83 -46.34
N SER A 105 -35.79 -23.83 -47.16
CA SER A 105 -34.77 -24.77 -47.72
C SER A 105 -33.78 -23.88 -48.53
N SER A 106 -32.48 -24.16 -48.72
CA SER A 106 -31.96 -25.11 -49.75
C SER A 106 -30.42 -25.28 -49.69
N SER A 107 -29.99 -26.55 -49.84
CA SER A 107 -28.72 -27.16 -50.37
C SER A 107 -27.42 -26.35 -50.44
N ASP A 108 -26.25 -26.85 -50.02
CA ASP A 108 -25.62 -28.07 -50.57
C ASP A 108 -24.62 -28.76 -49.59
N ALA A 109 -24.50 -30.09 -49.71
CA ALA A 109 -23.72 -31.02 -48.89
C ALA A 109 -22.37 -31.39 -49.59
N PRO A 110 -21.47 -32.30 -49.10
CA PRO A 110 -21.61 -33.23 -47.98
C PRO A 110 -20.38 -33.45 -47.06
N ALA A 111 -20.69 -33.96 -45.86
CA ALA A 111 -19.77 -34.63 -44.94
C ALA A 111 -19.72 -36.15 -45.22
N ALA A 112 -18.65 -36.81 -44.78
CA ALA A 112 -18.56 -38.26 -44.63
C ALA A 112 -18.30 -38.61 -43.14
N PRO A 113 -18.76 -39.78 -42.66
CA PRO A 113 -19.38 -39.90 -41.35
C PRO A 113 -18.55 -40.68 -40.32
N ALA A 114 -18.97 -40.54 -39.05
CA ALA A 114 -18.62 -41.43 -37.95
C ALA A 114 -19.62 -42.60 -37.85
N VAL A 115 -19.14 -43.78 -37.43
CA VAL A 115 -19.96 -44.84 -36.79
C VAL A 115 -19.13 -45.71 -35.85
N THR A 116 -19.52 -45.66 -34.57
CA THR A 116 -19.75 -46.73 -33.57
C THR A 116 -18.85 -47.98 -33.45
N ALA A 117 -18.45 -48.18 -32.18
CA ALA A 117 -18.47 -49.40 -31.35
C ALA A 117 -17.52 -50.58 -31.63
N ASN A 118 -16.62 -50.86 -30.67
CA ASN A 118 -16.59 -52.10 -29.86
C ASN A 118 -15.33 -52.16 -28.96
N ALA A 119 -15.50 -52.70 -27.76
CA ALA A 119 -14.47 -53.36 -26.97
C ALA A 119 -14.81 -54.87 -26.90
N PRO A 120 -13.94 -55.80 -26.45
CA PRO A 120 -12.49 -55.76 -26.22
C PRO A 120 -11.73 -56.97 -26.84
N VAL A 121 -10.41 -56.88 -27.06
CA VAL A 121 -9.55 -58.07 -27.13
C VAL A 121 -8.16 -57.75 -26.55
N ALA A 122 -7.69 -58.62 -25.66
CA ALA A 122 -6.38 -58.57 -25.03
C ALA A 122 -5.24 -58.56 -26.06
N ALA A 123 -4.36 -57.55 -25.96
CA ALA A 123 -3.08 -57.51 -26.64
C ALA A 123 -1.95 -57.74 -25.62
N ALA A 124 -1.04 -58.64 -25.99
CA ALA A 124 0.08 -59.08 -25.19
C ALA A 124 1.01 -57.94 -24.76
N ALA A 125 1.63 -58.13 -23.60
CA ALA A 125 2.60 -57.22 -22.99
C ALA A 125 3.70 -56.80 -23.98
N PRO A 126 4.01 -55.49 -24.11
CA PRO A 126 5.20 -55.08 -24.83
C PRO A 126 6.45 -55.49 -24.03
N ALA A 127 7.43 -56.02 -24.75
CA ALA A 127 8.75 -56.38 -24.21
C ALA A 127 9.41 -55.17 -23.51
N PRO A 128 10.21 -55.37 -22.45
CA PRO A 128 10.81 -54.29 -21.70
C PRO A 128 11.81 -53.51 -22.57
N SER A 129 11.50 -52.24 -22.85
CA SER A 129 12.41 -51.30 -23.49
C SER A 129 13.46 -50.79 -22.50
N SER A 130 14.73 -50.82 -22.89
CA SER A 130 15.87 -50.23 -22.19
C SER A 130 15.91 -48.69 -22.30
N GLY A 131 14.84 -48.02 -21.87
CA GLY A 131 14.75 -46.55 -21.81
C GLY A 131 15.10 -45.99 -20.42
N PRO A 132 15.33 -44.66 -20.31
CA PRO A 132 15.53 -44.00 -19.01
C PRO A 132 14.35 -44.24 -18.07
N VAL A 133 14.62 -44.32 -16.76
CA VAL A 133 13.60 -44.54 -15.71
C VAL A 133 12.46 -43.55 -15.89
N ALA A 134 11.22 -44.03 -15.94
CA ALA A 134 10.04 -43.19 -16.05
C ALA A 134 9.99 -42.22 -14.85
N GLN A 135 10.05 -40.92 -15.11
CA GLN A 135 9.97 -39.91 -14.06
C GLN A 135 8.55 -39.87 -13.48
N VAL A 136 8.47 -39.93 -12.15
CA VAL A 136 7.20 -39.81 -11.44
C VAL A 136 6.86 -38.32 -11.32
N ALA A 137 5.60 -37.94 -11.57
CA ALA A 137 5.15 -36.56 -11.40
C ALA A 137 5.41 -36.09 -9.96
N ASP A 138 6.19 -35.03 -9.78
CA ASP A 138 6.59 -34.56 -8.45
C ASP A 138 5.43 -33.92 -7.70
N GLU A 139 5.44 -34.05 -6.38
CA GLU A 139 4.42 -33.52 -5.50
C GLU A 139 5.06 -33.13 -4.17
N PRO A 140 4.81 -31.90 -3.66
CA PRO A 140 5.24 -31.51 -2.33
C PRO A 140 4.65 -32.42 -1.25
N VAL A 141 5.35 -32.55 -0.14
CA VAL A 141 4.85 -33.30 1.02
C VAL A 141 3.61 -32.60 1.59
N GLN A 142 2.65 -33.36 2.11
CA GLN A 142 1.50 -32.78 2.81
C GLN A 142 1.83 -32.55 4.29
N ALA A 143 1.25 -31.50 4.91
CA ALA A 143 1.44 -31.19 6.32
C ALA A 143 1.02 -32.36 7.22
N VAL A 144 -0.06 -33.06 6.86
CA VAL A 144 -0.53 -34.28 7.55
C VAL A 144 0.57 -35.36 7.61
N ASP A 145 1.32 -35.56 6.53
CA ASP A 145 2.38 -36.57 6.46
C ASP A 145 3.56 -36.23 7.37
N ILE A 146 3.93 -34.94 7.43
CA ILE A 146 4.98 -34.44 8.33
C ILE A 146 4.54 -34.60 9.79
N VAL A 147 3.34 -34.14 10.13
CA VAL A 147 2.77 -34.27 11.49
C VAL A 147 2.77 -35.73 11.93
N ARG A 148 2.26 -36.62 11.07
CA ARG A 148 2.19 -38.05 11.35
C ARG A 148 3.58 -38.68 11.47
N ALA A 149 4.53 -38.33 10.61
CA ALA A 149 5.89 -38.87 10.64
C ALA A 149 6.67 -38.41 11.88
N LEU A 150 6.55 -37.14 12.28
CA LEU A 150 7.18 -36.62 13.50
C LEU A 150 6.63 -37.30 14.76
N ILE A 151 5.31 -37.47 14.84
CA ILE A 151 4.67 -38.17 15.96
C ILE A 151 5.09 -39.65 15.99
N ALA A 152 5.07 -40.33 14.84
CA ALA A 152 5.47 -41.73 14.72
C ALA A 152 6.93 -41.94 15.17
N GLN A 153 7.84 -41.06 14.72
CA GLN A 153 9.25 -41.07 15.12
C GLN A 153 9.40 -40.88 16.63
N LYS A 154 8.68 -39.94 17.23
CA LYS A 154 8.73 -39.67 18.68
C LYS A 154 8.15 -40.80 19.52
N LEU A 155 7.07 -41.44 19.05
CA LEU A 155 6.43 -42.58 19.69
C LEU A 155 7.18 -43.90 19.45
N LYS A 156 8.18 -43.91 18.56
CA LYS A 156 8.90 -45.11 18.09
C LYS A 156 7.95 -46.18 17.54
N LYS A 157 6.95 -45.74 16.77
CA LYS A 157 5.97 -46.59 16.11
C LYS A 157 6.08 -46.44 14.59
N PRO A 158 5.75 -47.47 13.79
CA PRO A 158 5.67 -47.32 12.35
C PRO A 158 4.55 -46.33 11.97
N LEU A 159 4.70 -45.67 10.82
CA LEU A 159 3.80 -44.61 10.36
C LEU A 159 2.31 -44.99 10.41
N LEU A 160 1.98 -46.21 9.99
CA LEU A 160 0.60 -46.70 9.90
C LEU A 160 -0.04 -47.04 11.26
N GLU A 161 0.75 -47.25 12.31
CA GLU A 161 0.24 -47.49 13.68
C GLU A 161 -0.22 -46.20 14.38
N VAL A 162 0.05 -45.03 13.80
CA VAL A 162 -0.49 -43.75 14.27
C VAL A 162 -1.76 -43.43 13.48
N PRO A 163 -2.96 -43.60 14.07
CA PRO A 163 -4.23 -43.28 13.40
C PRO A 163 -4.43 -41.76 13.32
N LEU A 164 -4.93 -41.29 12.17
CA LEU A 164 -5.17 -39.86 11.95
C LEU A 164 -6.35 -39.30 12.76
N SER A 165 -7.33 -40.12 13.09
CA SER A 165 -8.54 -39.73 13.82
C SER A 165 -8.35 -39.50 15.33
N LYS A 166 -7.15 -39.76 15.89
CA LYS A 166 -6.86 -39.56 17.31
C LYS A 166 -6.09 -38.27 17.54
N ALA A 167 -6.35 -37.59 18.65
CA ALA A 167 -5.57 -36.42 19.05
C ALA A 167 -4.22 -36.80 19.68
N ILE A 168 -3.26 -35.86 19.72
CA ILE A 168 -1.92 -36.09 20.28
C ILE A 168 -2.03 -36.55 21.75
N LYS A 169 -2.94 -35.95 22.52
CA LYS A 169 -3.19 -36.28 23.92
C LYS A 169 -3.59 -37.74 24.14
N ASP A 170 -4.38 -38.30 23.24
CA ASP A 170 -4.78 -39.71 23.28
C ASP A 170 -3.62 -40.64 22.91
N LEU A 171 -2.77 -40.21 21.97
CA LEU A 171 -1.63 -41.00 21.49
C LEU A 171 -0.50 -41.11 22.53
N VAL A 172 -0.31 -40.08 23.37
CA VAL A 172 0.73 -40.09 24.43
C VAL A 172 0.28 -40.76 25.73
N GLY A 173 -1.01 -41.07 25.89
CA GLY A 173 -1.55 -41.79 27.05
C GLY A 173 -1.28 -41.12 28.40
N GLY A 174 -1.43 -39.79 28.47
CA GLY A 174 -1.23 -39.01 29.71
C GLY A 174 0.21 -38.64 30.05
N LYS A 175 1.20 -38.98 29.20
CA LYS A 175 2.60 -38.54 29.36
C LYS A 175 2.77 -37.09 28.91
N SER A 176 2.46 -36.15 29.80
CA SER A 176 2.48 -34.70 29.51
C SER A 176 3.86 -34.19 29.04
N THR A 177 4.98 -34.77 29.49
CA THR A 177 6.31 -34.41 28.99
C THR A 177 6.46 -34.70 27.49
N LEU A 178 6.02 -35.88 27.06
CA LEU A 178 6.08 -36.31 25.66
C LEU A 178 5.12 -35.49 24.78
N GLN A 179 3.96 -35.12 25.32
CA GLN A 179 3.03 -34.20 24.66
C GLN A 179 3.69 -32.86 24.37
N ASN A 180 4.30 -32.22 25.38
CA ASN A 180 4.95 -30.92 25.22
C ASN A 180 6.16 -30.98 24.29
N GLU A 181 6.89 -32.09 24.26
CA GLU A 181 7.95 -32.30 23.28
C GLU A 181 7.40 -32.34 21.84
N ILE A 182 6.31 -33.08 21.61
CA ILE A 182 5.68 -33.15 20.28
C ILE A 182 5.18 -31.77 19.85
N LEU A 183 4.48 -31.05 20.74
CA LEU A 183 4.00 -29.70 20.44
C LEU A 183 5.14 -28.72 20.15
N GLY A 184 6.21 -28.77 20.93
CA GLY A 184 7.40 -27.95 20.69
C GLY A 184 8.12 -28.29 19.38
N ASP A 185 8.11 -29.57 18.98
CA ASP A 185 8.67 -30.01 17.71
C ASP A 185 7.79 -29.62 16.51
N LEU A 186 6.46 -29.67 16.64
CA LEU A 186 5.53 -29.13 15.64
C LEU A 186 5.66 -27.61 15.49
N GLY A 187 5.85 -26.87 16.59
CA GLY A 187 6.11 -25.43 16.56
C GLY A 187 7.42 -25.08 15.85
N LYS A 188 8.48 -25.87 16.02
CA LYS A 188 9.73 -25.68 15.26
C LYS A 188 9.59 -26.03 13.78
N GLU A 189 8.67 -26.92 13.44
CA GLU A 189 8.46 -27.39 12.08
C GLU A 189 7.64 -26.37 11.27
N PHE A 190 6.52 -25.91 11.83
CA PHE A 190 5.54 -25.10 11.11
C PHE A 190 5.44 -23.64 11.59
N GLY A 191 6.15 -23.27 12.66
CA GLY A 191 6.11 -21.92 13.24
C GLY A 191 4.87 -21.70 14.12
N SER A 192 3.70 -21.51 13.50
CA SER A 192 2.43 -21.32 14.20
C SER A 192 1.62 -22.61 14.27
N THR A 193 1.10 -22.94 15.47
CA THR A 193 0.15 -24.03 15.66
C THR A 193 -1.24 -23.47 15.98
N PRO A 194 -2.33 -24.19 15.64
CA PRO A 194 -3.69 -23.81 16.04
C PRO A 194 -3.87 -23.68 17.56
N GLU A 195 -5.03 -23.16 18.00
CA GLU A 195 -5.43 -23.18 19.41
C GLU A 195 -5.72 -24.63 19.86
N LYS A 196 -4.99 -25.13 20.88
CA LYS A 196 -5.09 -26.50 21.43
C LYS A 196 -4.81 -27.63 20.41
N PRO A 197 -3.61 -27.66 19.80
CA PRO A 197 -3.23 -28.72 18.87
C PRO A 197 -3.22 -30.12 19.51
N GLU A 198 -3.13 -30.21 20.84
CA GLU A 198 -3.16 -31.47 21.59
C GLU A 198 -4.52 -32.18 21.62
N ASP A 199 -5.62 -31.43 21.51
CA ASP A 199 -7.00 -31.93 21.59
C ASP A 199 -7.62 -32.11 20.19
N THR A 200 -6.94 -31.62 19.14
CA THR A 200 -7.40 -31.71 17.74
C THR A 200 -6.94 -33.04 17.12
N PRO A 201 -7.82 -33.78 16.42
CA PRO A 201 -7.43 -34.95 15.62
C PRO A 201 -6.33 -34.62 14.60
N LEU A 202 -5.46 -35.58 14.25
CA LEU A 202 -4.31 -35.31 13.38
C LEU A 202 -4.67 -34.95 11.93
N ASP A 203 -5.80 -35.44 11.42
CA ASP A 203 -6.33 -35.07 10.10
C ASP A 203 -6.80 -33.61 10.07
N GLU A 204 -7.59 -33.20 11.05
CA GLU A 204 -8.02 -31.80 11.21
C GLU A 204 -6.83 -30.88 11.50
N LEU A 205 -5.90 -31.32 12.36
CA LEU A 205 -4.67 -30.59 12.66
C LEU A 205 -3.84 -30.41 11.40
N GLY A 206 -3.58 -31.47 10.64
CA GLY A 206 -2.83 -31.36 9.40
C GLY A 206 -3.54 -30.50 8.34
N ALA A 207 -4.87 -30.57 8.22
CA ALA A 207 -5.64 -29.71 7.33
C ALA A 207 -5.55 -28.23 7.72
N SER A 208 -5.63 -27.92 9.03
CA SER A 208 -5.48 -26.55 9.52
C SER A 208 -4.07 -25.99 9.26
N MET A 209 -3.05 -26.83 9.39
CA MET A 209 -1.65 -26.44 9.14
C MET A 209 -1.33 -26.37 7.65
N GLN A 210 -2.04 -27.12 6.80
CA GLN A 210 -1.88 -27.13 5.35
C GLN A 210 -2.12 -25.75 4.73
N ALA A 211 -3.03 -24.95 5.29
CA ALA A 211 -3.36 -23.63 4.76
C ALA A 211 -2.17 -22.64 4.82
N THR A 212 -1.28 -22.79 5.79
CA THR A 212 -0.09 -21.93 5.98
C THR A 212 1.21 -22.64 5.58
N PHE A 213 1.13 -23.87 5.07
CA PHE A 213 2.30 -24.68 4.76
C PHE A 213 2.86 -24.37 3.37
N ASP A 214 4.16 -24.18 3.26
CA ASP A 214 4.87 -23.79 2.02
C ASP A 214 5.34 -24.99 1.18
N GLY A 215 5.07 -26.21 1.64
CA GLY A 215 5.45 -27.45 0.95
C GLY A 215 6.85 -27.95 1.26
N ASN A 216 7.63 -27.22 2.07
CA ASN A 216 9.03 -27.56 2.38
C ASN A 216 9.19 -28.18 3.76
N LEU A 217 10.21 -29.02 3.93
CA LEU A 217 10.59 -29.55 5.23
C LEU A 217 11.11 -28.44 6.16
N GLY A 218 10.56 -28.39 7.37
CA GLY A 218 10.94 -27.44 8.41
C GLY A 218 12.23 -27.81 9.15
N LYS A 219 12.58 -26.99 10.13
CA LYS A 219 13.86 -27.13 10.87
C LYS A 219 13.97 -28.46 11.61
N GLN A 220 12.85 -28.99 12.11
CA GLN A 220 12.85 -30.21 12.93
C GLN A 220 13.02 -31.45 12.06
N SER A 221 12.24 -31.60 11.00
CA SER A 221 12.33 -32.73 10.06
C SER A 221 13.71 -32.76 9.38
N LEU A 222 14.23 -31.63 8.90
CA LEU A 222 15.56 -31.54 8.32
C LEU A 222 16.65 -31.96 9.31
N SER A 223 16.56 -31.54 10.57
CA SER A 223 17.51 -31.93 11.62
C SER A 223 17.46 -33.44 11.90
N LEU A 224 16.27 -34.04 11.94
CA LEU A 224 16.09 -35.47 12.14
C LEU A 224 16.61 -36.28 10.95
N ILE A 225 16.35 -35.85 9.71
CA ILE A 225 16.86 -36.53 8.51
C ILE A 225 18.38 -36.44 8.46
N ALA A 226 18.96 -35.28 8.76
CA ALA A 226 20.42 -35.13 8.84
C ALA A 226 21.03 -36.05 9.90
N ARG A 227 20.36 -36.22 11.05
CA ARG A 227 20.77 -37.16 12.11
C ARG A 227 20.65 -38.62 11.68
N LEU A 228 19.56 -38.99 11.01
CA LEU A 228 19.35 -40.34 10.46
C LEU A 228 20.50 -40.69 9.51
N ILE A 229 20.75 -39.83 8.52
CA ILE A 229 21.79 -40.08 7.52
C ILE A 229 23.17 -40.17 8.18
N SER A 230 23.54 -39.22 9.04
CA SER A 230 24.87 -39.21 9.65
C SER A 230 25.11 -40.34 10.65
N SER A 231 24.08 -40.81 11.36
CA SER A 231 24.23 -41.85 12.38
C SER A 231 24.05 -43.27 11.82
N LYS A 232 23.12 -43.47 10.88
CA LYS A 232 22.72 -44.81 10.41
C LYS A 232 23.25 -45.22 9.04
N MET A 233 23.67 -44.28 8.19
CA MET A 233 24.22 -44.60 6.87
C MET A 233 25.73 -44.88 6.93
N PRO A 234 26.28 -45.67 5.99
CA PRO A 234 27.72 -45.93 5.91
C PRO A 234 28.51 -44.66 5.58
N GLY A 235 29.79 -44.65 5.93
CA GLY A 235 30.68 -43.51 5.65
C GLY A 235 30.74 -43.20 4.15
N GLY A 236 30.50 -41.93 3.79
CA GLY A 236 30.46 -41.47 2.40
C GLY A 236 29.05 -41.37 1.80
N PHE A 237 28.05 -42.03 2.40
CA PHE A 237 26.65 -41.95 1.94
C PHE A 237 25.92 -40.77 2.61
N ASN A 238 26.05 -39.58 2.05
CA ASN A 238 25.41 -38.35 2.55
C ASN A 238 23.99 -38.14 1.99
N ILE A 239 23.28 -37.11 2.47
CA ILE A 239 21.89 -36.83 2.04
C ILE A 239 21.81 -36.56 0.52
N THR A 240 22.83 -35.93 -0.06
CA THR A 240 22.91 -35.68 -1.50
C THR A 240 23.04 -36.99 -2.28
N ALA A 241 23.82 -37.95 -1.79
CA ALA A 241 23.92 -39.29 -2.37
C ALA A 241 22.61 -40.06 -2.26
N ALA A 242 21.90 -39.95 -1.12
CA ALA A 242 20.58 -40.55 -0.93
C ALA A 242 19.54 -39.98 -1.91
N ARG A 243 19.46 -38.64 -2.02
CA ARG A 243 18.57 -37.95 -2.97
C ARG A 243 18.87 -38.32 -4.41
N LYS A 244 20.14 -38.27 -4.81
CA LYS A 244 20.59 -38.69 -6.16
C LYS A 244 20.25 -40.15 -6.44
N TYR A 245 20.38 -41.03 -5.45
CA TYR A 245 20.01 -42.44 -5.60
C TYR A 245 18.49 -42.59 -5.84
N LEU A 246 17.64 -41.97 -5.01
CA LEU A 246 16.18 -41.97 -5.18
C LEU A 246 15.74 -41.40 -6.54
N GLU A 247 16.38 -40.33 -7.00
CA GLU A 247 16.13 -39.74 -8.31
C GLU A 247 16.53 -40.70 -9.44
N SER A 248 17.77 -41.20 -9.42
CA SER A 248 18.34 -42.04 -10.48
C SER A 248 17.70 -43.43 -10.61
N ARG A 249 17.35 -44.06 -9.48
CA ARG A 249 16.82 -45.42 -9.45
C ARG A 249 15.30 -45.48 -9.58
N TRP A 250 14.61 -44.54 -8.94
CA TRP A 250 13.15 -44.55 -8.77
C TRP A 250 12.45 -43.37 -9.45
N GLY A 251 13.19 -42.41 -10.03
CA GLY A 251 12.61 -41.28 -10.74
C GLY A 251 11.86 -40.30 -9.83
N LEU A 252 12.18 -40.26 -8.54
CA LEU A 252 11.51 -39.39 -7.57
C LEU A 252 12.06 -37.97 -7.62
N GLY A 253 11.17 -37.00 -7.86
CA GLY A 253 11.45 -35.57 -7.75
C GLY A 253 11.69 -35.10 -6.30
N PRO A 254 12.14 -33.84 -6.10
CA PRO A 254 12.52 -33.33 -4.78
C PRO A 254 11.40 -33.39 -3.73
N GLY A 255 10.14 -33.08 -4.09
CA GLY A 255 9.02 -33.16 -3.15
C GLY A 255 8.74 -34.61 -2.71
N ARG A 256 8.78 -35.56 -3.65
CA ARG A 256 8.62 -36.99 -3.32
C ARG A 256 9.82 -37.58 -2.61
N GLN A 257 11.03 -37.07 -2.85
CA GLN A 257 12.22 -37.44 -2.07
C GLN A 257 12.05 -37.04 -0.60
N ASP A 258 11.44 -35.87 -0.32
CA ASP A 258 11.15 -35.43 1.04
C ASP A 258 10.17 -36.38 1.72
N GLY A 259 9.10 -36.78 1.04
CA GLY A 259 8.15 -37.78 1.53
C GLY A 259 8.79 -39.13 1.81
N ALA A 260 9.67 -39.60 0.93
CA ALA A 260 10.42 -40.84 1.14
C ALA A 260 11.40 -40.73 2.33
N LEU A 261 12.10 -39.60 2.48
CA LEU A 261 13.02 -39.35 3.60
C LEU A 261 12.27 -39.22 4.94
N LEU A 262 11.06 -38.66 4.95
CA LEU A 262 10.19 -38.66 6.13
C LEU A 262 9.75 -40.07 6.51
N LEU A 263 9.36 -40.88 5.53
CA LEU A 263 9.03 -42.28 5.80
C LEU A 263 10.24 -43.05 6.35
N ALA A 264 11.44 -42.76 5.85
CA ALA A 264 12.69 -43.34 6.34
C ALA A 264 12.93 -43.07 7.83
N LEU A 265 12.50 -41.91 8.37
CA LEU A 265 12.57 -41.62 9.80
C LEU A 265 11.74 -42.59 10.65
N THR A 266 10.61 -43.07 10.13
CA THR A 266 9.74 -44.03 10.84
C THR A 266 10.20 -45.48 10.72
N MET A 267 11.19 -45.74 9.86
CA MET A 267 11.78 -47.05 9.60
C MET A 267 13.27 -47.10 9.95
N GLU A 268 13.70 -46.26 10.89
CA GLU A 268 15.11 -46.10 11.25
C GLU A 268 15.80 -47.44 11.58
N PRO A 269 16.92 -47.79 10.90
CA PRO A 269 17.70 -48.98 11.23
C PRO A 269 18.24 -48.93 12.67
N ALA A 270 18.14 -50.04 13.40
CA ALA A 270 18.60 -50.10 14.79
C ALA A 270 20.10 -49.79 14.92
N ALA A 271 20.92 -50.34 14.03
CA ALA A 271 22.35 -50.10 13.95
C ALA A 271 22.73 -49.41 12.64
N ARG A 272 23.95 -48.87 12.58
CA ARG A 272 24.51 -48.30 11.35
C ARG A 272 24.69 -49.39 10.30
N LEU A 273 24.28 -49.11 9.07
CA LEU A 273 24.42 -50.00 7.92
C LEU A 273 25.90 -50.13 7.52
N GLY A 274 26.32 -51.36 7.17
CA GLY A 274 27.73 -51.70 6.97
C GLY A 274 28.27 -51.33 5.59
N SER A 275 27.45 -51.44 4.55
CA SER A 275 27.85 -51.18 3.16
C SER A 275 26.92 -50.21 2.44
N GLU A 276 27.40 -49.61 1.35
CA GLU A 276 26.57 -48.80 0.46
C GLU A 276 25.42 -49.62 -0.17
N GLY A 277 25.64 -50.92 -0.41
CA GLY A 277 24.61 -51.84 -0.89
C GLY A 277 23.44 -51.97 0.08
N ASP A 278 23.73 -52.08 1.39
CA ASP A 278 22.70 -52.15 2.43
C ASP A 278 21.91 -50.85 2.54
N ALA A 279 22.58 -49.70 2.38
CA ALA A 279 21.93 -48.39 2.36
C ALA A 279 20.98 -48.24 1.16
N LYS A 280 21.41 -48.69 -0.03
CA LYS A 280 20.57 -48.71 -1.24
C LYS A 280 19.36 -49.63 -1.05
N ALA A 281 19.55 -50.84 -0.54
CA ALA A 281 18.46 -51.76 -0.23
C ALA A 281 17.46 -51.19 0.78
N PHE A 282 17.94 -50.44 1.78
CA PHE A 282 17.08 -49.71 2.70
C PHE A 282 16.23 -48.66 1.98
N PHE A 283 16.84 -47.80 1.15
CA PHE A 283 16.10 -46.79 0.39
C PHE A 283 15.16 -47.40 -0.67
N ASP A 284 15.48 -48.57 -1.22
CA ASP A 284 14.57 -49.34 -2.07
C ASP A 284 13.33 -49.79 -1.27
N SER A 285 13.52 -50.30 -0.05
CA SER A 285 12.41 -50.67 0.83
C SER A 285 11.53 -49.46 1.18
N VAL A 286 12.16 -48.31 1.47
CA VAL A 286 11.47 -47.06 1.76
C VAL A 286 10.70 -46.55 0.55
N ALA A 287 11.31 -46.51 -0.64
CA ALA A 287 10.67 -46.04 -1.86
C ALA A 287 9.44 -46.87 -2.22
N ASN A 288 9.54 -48.21 -2.14
CA ASN A 288 8.40 -49.09 -2.39
C ASN A 288 7.25 -48.88 -1.40
N LYS A 289 7.55 -48.72 -0.10
CA LYS A 289 6.51 -48.43 0.90
C LYS A 289 5.91 -47.04 0.74
N TYR A 290 6.72 -46.05 0.39
CA TYR A 290 6.24 -44.69 0.10
C TYR A 290 5.28 -44.72 -1.10
N ALA A 291 5.63 -45.44 -2.16
CA ALA A 291 4.79 -45.61 -3.33
C ALA A 291 3.45 -46.29 -3.00
N THR A 292 3.45 -47.33 -2.17
CA THR A 292 2.20 -47.95 -1.68
C THR A 292 1.34 -46.97 -0.89
N ASN A 293 1.95 -46.14 -0.02
CA ASN A 293 1.22 -45.17 0.79
C ASN A 293 0.67 -44.01 -0.04
N ALA A 294 1.41 -43.57 -1.07
CA ALA A 294 1.05 -42.46 -1.94
C ALA A 294 0.21 -42.89 -3.17
N GLY A 295 -0.02 -44.20 -3.37
CA GLY A 295 -0.78 -44.71 -4.51
C GLY A 295 -0.05 -44.63 -5.86
N ILE A 296 1.30 -44.64 -5.85
CA ILE A 296 2.14 -44.48 -7.03
C ILE A 296 2.67 -45.84 -7.49
N SER A 297 2.70 -46.09 -8.79
CA SER A 297 3.38 -47.25 -9.37
C SER A 297 4.83 -46.93 -9.70
N LEU A 298 5.79 -47.60 -9.04
CA LEU A 298 7.21 -47.47 -9.36
C LEU A 298 7.60 -48.51 -10.43
N SER A 299 8.21 -48.06 -11.51
CA SER A 299 8.83 -48.93 -12.51
C SER A 299 10.33 -48.71 -12.52
N THR A 300 11.10 -49.73 -12.16
CA THR A 300 12.56 -49.69 -12.32
C THR A 300 12.94 -50.18 -13.71
N ALA A 301 13.91 -49.52 -14.36
CA ALA A 301 14.57 -50.13 -15.52
C ALA A 301 15.14 -51.50 -15.10
N ALA A 302 14.75 -52.56 -15.80
CA ALA A 302 15.27 -53.90 -15.57
C ALA A 302 16.77 -53.89 -15.86
N THR A 303 17.58 -54.28 -14.89
CA THR A 303 18.98 -54.63 -15.13
C THR A 303 18.99 -55.90 -15.97
N ALA A 304 19.10 -55.75 -17.29
CA ALA A 304 19.38 -56.87 -18.17
C ALA A 304 20.72 -57.49 -17.74
N GLY A 305 20.70 -58.75 -17.32
CA GLY A 305 21.93 -59.53 -17.13
C GLY A 305 22.73 -59.58 -18.44
N PRO A 306 24.06 -59.80 -18.38
CA PRO A 306 24.91 -59.74 -19.56
C PRO A 306 24.47 -60.84 -20.55
N ALA A 307 23.77 -60.44 -21.60
CA ALA A 307 23.50 -61.30 -22.74
C ALA A 307 24.81 -61.44 -23.52
N GLY A 308 25.38 -62.64 -23.49
CA GLY A 308 26.53 -63.01 -24.30
C GLY A 308 26.20 -62.85 -25.78
N GLY A 309 26.79 -61.84 -26.42
CA GLY A 309 26.67 -61.59 -27.85
C GLY A 309 27.92 -60.87 -28.33
N SER A 310 28.84 -61.63 -28.92
CA SER A 310 30.07 -61.14 -29.54
C SER A 310 29.78 -60.42 -30.86
N SER A 311 30.03 -59.10 -30.93
CA SER A 311 30.42 -58.44 -32.20
C SER A 311 30.99 -57.04 -31.96
N GLY A 312 32.22 -56.84 -32.46
CA GLY A 312 33.04 -55.64 -32.56
C GLY A 312 32.38 -54.26 -32.39
N GLY A 313 32.88 -53.55 -31.38
CA GLY A 313 32.67 -52.12 -31.15
C GLY A 313 32.82 -51.84 -29.66
N MET A 314 33.98 -51.34 -29.21
CA MET A 314 34.21 -50.96 -27.81
C MET A 314 33.34 -49.73 -27.49
N MET A 315 32.04 -49.93 -27.27
CA MET A 315 31.16 -48.91 -26.72
C MET A 315 31.54 -48.74 -25.25
N MET A 316 32.43 -47.78 -24.96
CA MET A 316 32.74 -47.40 -23.59
C MET A 316 31.47 -46.89 -22.91
N ASP A 317 31.16 -47.44 -21.73
CA ASP A 317 30.04 -47.02 -20.89
C ASP A 317 30.24 -45.55 -20.43
N PRO A 318 29.36 -44.60 -20.81
CA PRO A 318 29.45 -43.21 -20.39
C PRO A 318 29.50 -43.02 -18.86
N ALA A 319 28.86 -43.91 -18.09
CA ALA A 319 28.91 -43.85 -16.62
C ALA A 319 30.30 -44.22 -16.08
N ALA A 320 30.99 -45.16 -16.72
CA ALA A 320 32.37 -45.52 -16.38
C ALA A 320 33.37 -44.40 -16.74
N ILE A 321 33.12 -43.66 -17.83
CA ILE A 321 33.92 -42.48 -18.21
C ILE A 321 33.72 -41.33 -17.21
N ASP A 322 32.48 -41.03 -16.80
CA ASP A 322 32.22 -39.99 -15.80
C ASP A 322 32.82 -40.35 -14.42
N ALA A 323 32.77 -41.64 -14.04
CA ALA A 323 33.46 -42.13 -12.85
C ALA A 323 34.99 -41.98 -12.95
N LEU A 324 35.60 -42.38 -14.07
CA LEU A 324 37.03 -42.24 -14.30
C LEU A 324 37.49 -40.77 -14.30
N THR A 325 36.73 -39.89 -14.94
CA THR A 325 37.04 -38.44 -14.96
C THR A 325 36.81 -37.79 -13.61
N LYS A 326 35.85 -38.25 -12.80
CA LYS A 326 35.67 -37.81 -11.41
C LYS A 326 36.88 -38.16 -10.54
N ASP A 327 37.41 -39.38 -10.67
CA ASP A 327 38.61 -39.80 -9.93
C ASP A 327 39.85 -38.98 -10.35
N GLN A 328 40.00 -38.71 -11.65
CA GLN A 328 41.04 -37.78 -12.14
C GLN A 328 40.88 -36.37 -11.58
N ARG A 329 39.66 -35.81 -11.55
CA ARG A 329 39.37 -34.50 -10.94
C ARG A 329 39.66 -34.50 -9.43
N ALA A 330 39.38 -35.60 -8.73
CA ALA A 330 39.70 -35.74 -7.32
C ALA A 330 41.23 -35.72 -7.09
N LEU A 331 41.99 -36.43 -7.92
CA LEU A 331 43.46 -36.39 -7.90
C LEU A 331 43.98 -34.96 -8.16
N PHE A 332 43.46 -34.26 -9.17
CA PHE A 332 43.86 -32.89 -9.46
C PHE A 332 43.53 -31.93 -8.32
N LYS A 333 42.37 -32.10 -7.66
CA LYS A 333 42.00 -31.30 -6.49
C LYS A 333 42.97 -31.53 -5.33
N GLN A 334 43.36 -32.77 -5.06
CA GLN A 334 44.35 -33.08 -4.02
C GLN A 334 45.72 -32.48 -4.33
N GLN A 335 46.17 -32.55 -5.59
CA GLN A 335 47.43 -31.93 -6.04
C GLN A 335 47.38 -30.40 -5.87
N LEU A 336 46.27 -29.76 -6.24
CA LEU A 336 46.05 -28.33 -6.07
C LEU A 336 46.10 -27.94 -4.58
N GLU A 337 45.38 -28.66 -3.72
CA GLU A 337 45.38 -28.41 -2.28
C GLU A 337 46.77 -28.60 -1.65
N LEU A 338 47.55 -29.58 -2.12
CA LEU A 338 48.93 -29.79 -1.67
C LEU A 338 49.84 -28.64 -2.08
N LEU A 339 49.77 -28.18 -3.34
CA LEU A 339 50.54 -27.05 -3.84
C LEU A 339 50.15 -25.75 -3.11
N ALA A 340 48.86 -25.50 -2.89
CA ALA A 340 48.38 -24.35 -2.13
C ALA A 340 48.90 -24.38 -0.69
N ARG A 341 48.90 -25.55 -0.03
CA ARG A 341 49.45 -25.71 1.32
C ARG A 341 50.96 -25.46 1.36
N TYR A 342 51.70 -25.96 0.37
CA TYR A 342 53.15 -25.71 0.25
C TYR A 342 53.46 -24.21 0.06
N LEU A 343 52.69 -23.52 -0.80
CA LEU A 343 52.82 -22.09 -1.07
C LEU A 343 52.19 -21.19 0.02
N LYS A 344 51.55 -21.78 1.04
CA LYS A 344 50.79 -21.07 2.10
C LYS A 344 49.68 -20.15 1.56
N ILE A 345 49.07 -20.53 0.43
CA ILE A 345 47.96 -19.80 -0.18
C ILE A 345 46.65 -20.35 0.37
N ASP A 346 45.80 -19.48 0.93
CA ASP A 346 44.44 -19.83 1.31
C ASP A 346 43.50 -19.64 0.12
N LEU A 347 43.17 -20.74 -0.56
CA LEU A 347 42.26 -20.77 -1.70
C LEU A 347 40.86 -20.22 -1.39
N ARG A 348 40.47 -20.13 -0.10
CA ARG A 348 39.15 -19.68 0.35
C ARG A 348 39.18 -18.28 0.97
N GLU A 349 40.30 -17.58 0.94
CA GLU A 349 40.42 -16.25 1.54
C GLU A 349 39.39 -15.27 0.97
N GLY A 350 39.24 -15.22 -0.36
CA GLY A 350 38.25 -14.36 -1.03
C GLY A 350 36.81 -14.71 -0.65
N GLU A 351 36.47 -16.00 -0.55
CA GLU A 351 35.15 -16.46 -0.11
C GLU A 351 34.87 -16.05 1.33
N LYS A 352 35.84 -16.21 2.24
CA LYS A 352 35.74 -15.79 3.64
C LYS A 352 35.56 -14.27 3.77
N ALA A 353 36.34 -13.50 3.03
CA ALA A 353 36.24 -12.04 2.99
C ALA A 353 34.86 -11.59 2.48
N HIS A 354 34.36 -12.22 1.41
CA HIS A 354 33.03 -11.94 0.87
C HIS A 354 31.92 -12.27 1.87
N LEU A 355 31.98 -13.42 2.54
CA LEU A 355 31.01 -13.79 3.58
C LEU A 355 31.04 -12.81 4.77
N ASN A 356 32.20 -12.26 5.10
CA ASN A 356 32.32 -11.22 6.12
C ASN A 356 31.75 -9.88 5.64
N SER A 357 31.98 -9.49 4.38
CA SER A 357 31.36 -8.31 3.76
C SER A 357 29.84 -8.40 3.79
N GLN A 358 29.27 -9.53 3.36
CA GLN A 358 27.81 -9.74 3.39
C GLN A 358 27.22 -9.63 4.80
N LYS A 359 27.94 -10.10 5.83
CA LYS A 359 27.50 -9.93 7.22
C LYS A 359 27.51 -8.45 7.62
N SER A 360 28.55 -7.71 7.24
CA SER A 360 28.65 -6.26 7.51
C SER A 360 27.56 -5.47 6.78
N GLU A 361 27.32 -5.79 5.50
CA GLU A 361 26.27 -5.17 4.68
C GLU A 361 24.89 -5.40 5.31
N LYS A 362 24.58 -6.61 5.78
CA LYS A 362 23.31 -6.88 6.48
C LYS A 362 23.13 -6.05 7.75
N VAL A 363 24.22 -5.81 8.50
CA VAL A 363 24.18 -4.96 9.69
C VAL A 363 23.95 -3.50 9.32
N LEU A 364 24.63 -2.99 8.30
CA LEU A 364 24.45 -1.62 7.82
C LEU A 364 23.05 -1.41 7.23
N GLN A 365 22.55 -2.36 6.46
CA GLN A 365 21.20 -2.32 5.91
C GLN A 365 20.16 -2.25 7.04
N ALA A 366 20.28 -3.09 8.07
CA ALA A 366 19.37 -3.02 9.22
C ALA A 366 19.41 -1.66 9.95
N GLN A 367 20.56 -0.98 9.99
CA GLN A 367 20.66 0.36 10.56
C GLN A 367 19.99 1.42 9.67
N LEU A 368 20.14 1.33 8.35
CA LEU A 368 19.46 2.21 7.39
C LEU A 368 17.95 2.00 7.41
N ASP A 369 17.51 0.74 7.47
CA ASP A 369 16.10 0.37 7.56
C ASP A 369 15.49 0.90 8.85
N LEU A 370 16.22 0.86 9.98
CA LEU A 370 15.79 1.45 11.24
C LEU A 370 15.61 2.97 11.12
N TRP A 371 16.58 3.68 10.54
CA TRP A 371 16.46 5.12 10.29
C TRP A 371 15.24 5.46 9.42
N THR A 372 15.02 4.65 8.39
CA THR A 372 13.92 4.84 7.45
C THR A 372 12.57 4.54 8.11
N ALA A 373 12.49 3.50 8.94
CA ALA A 373 11.28 3.18 9.70
C ALA A 373 10.90 4.26 10.72
N GLU A 374 11.90 4.87 11.38
CA GLU A 374 11.68 5.92 12.39
C GLU A 374 11.28 7.28 11.76
N HIS A 375 11.94 7.66 10.66
CA HIS A 375 11.79 9.00 10.08
C HIS A 375 10.90 9.05 8.84
N GLY A 376 10.72 7.93 8.15
CA GLY A 376 10.02 7.83 6.88
C GLY A 376 10.83 8.37 5.70
N ASP A 377 10.45 7.90 4.50
CA ASP A 377 11.16 8.18 3.25
C ASP A 377 11.22 9.67 2.88
N PHE A 378 10.13 10.40 3.14
CA PHE A 378 10.04 11.82 2.81
C PHE A 378 11.04 12.65 3.63
N TYR A 379 11.20 12.33 4.92
CA TYR A 379 12.17 13.01 5.75
C TYR A 379 13.59 12.64 5.34
N ALA A 380 13.87 11.35 5.14
CA ALA A 380 15.20 10.86 4.75
C ALA A 380 15.69 11.49 3.44
N SER A 381 14.81 11.61 2.44
CA SER A 381 15.12 12.31 1.18
C SER A 381 15.15 13.84 1.33
N GLY A 382 14.28 14.40 2.17
CA GLY A 382 14.17 15.84 2.36
C GLY A 382 15.35 16.50 3.11
N ILE A 383 16.09 15.74 3.92
CA ILE A 383 17.26 16.24 4.65
C ILE A 383 18.57 16.17 3.84
N GLU A 384 18.51 15.73 2.58
CA GLU A 384 19.69 15.68 1.74
C GLU A 384 20.29 17.09 1.55
N PRO A 385 21.60 17.28 1.80
CA PRO A 385 22.19 18.62 1.76
C PRO A 385 22.26 19.16 0.32
N VAL A 386 21.47 20.19 0.03
CA VAL A 386 21.41 20.83 -1.30
C VAL A 386 22.40 21.98 -1.51
N PHE A 387 22.95 22.54 -0.42
CA PHE A 387 23.83 23.71 -0.50
C PHE A 387 25.17 23.36 -1.13
N THR A 388 25.59 24.16 -2.11
CA THR A 388 26.90 24.03 -2.76
C THR A 388 27.48 25.41 -3.01
N PRO A 389 28.67 25.76 -2.47
CA PRO A 389 29.31 27.07 -2.72
C PRO A 389 29.49 27.38 -4.21
N LEU A 390 29.79 26.37 -5.03
CA LEU A 390 29.94 26.50 -6.49
C LEU A 390 28.64 26.85 -7.24
N LYS A 391 27.47 26.66 -6.59
CA LYS A 391 26.16 27.05 -7.16
C LYS A 391 25.73 28.45 -6.73
N ALA A 392 26.47 29.12 -5.84
CA ALA A 392 26.15 30.47 -5.40
C ALA A 392 26.27 31.45 -6.56
N ARG A 393 25.20 32.21 -6.82
CA ARG A 393 25.14 33.22 -7.87
C ARG A 393 25.24 34.61 -7.25
N THR A 394 26.24 35.37 -7.66
CA THR A 394 26.43 36.77 -7.28
C THR A 394 26.06 37.66 -8.46
N TYR A 395 25.04 38.49 -8.29
CA TYR A 395 24.61 39.46 -9.31
C TYR A 395 24.99 40.86 -8.85
N ASP A 396 26.05 41.43 -9.42
CA ASP A 396 26.66 42.71 -9.01
C ASP A 396 26.77 43.75 -10.14
N SER A 397 26.49 43.36 -11.38
CA SER A 397 26.70 44.15 -12.59
C SER A 397 25.62 45.22 -12.87
N SER A 398 25.14 45.91 -11.82
CA SER A 398 24.06 46.91 -11.90
C SER A 398 24.34 48.05 -12.89
N TRP A 399 25.61 48.45 -13.03
CA TRP A 399 26.09 49.46 -13.99
C TRP A 399 25.79 49.09 -15.45
N ASN A 400 25.77 47.79 -15.78
CA ASN A 400 25.45 47.32 -17.12
C ASN A 400 23.93 47.32 -17.35
N TRP A 401 23.19 46.76 -16.38
CA TRP A 401 21.73 46.70 -16.44
C TRP A 401 21.09 48.10 -16.52
N ALA A 402 21.68 49.10 -15.89
CA ALA A 402 21.21 50.49 -16.01
C ALA A 402 21.24 51.01 -17.46
N ARG A 403 22.32 50.74 -18.20
CA ARG A 403 22.43 51.16 -19.62
C ARG A 403 21.49 50.37 -20.52
N GLN A 404 21.37 49.07 -20.27
CA GLN A 404 20.42 48.23 -21.00
C GLN A 404 18.98 48.68 -20.78
N ASP A 405 18.57 48.93 -19.53
CA ASP A 405 17.22 49.35 -19.20
C ASP A 405 16.90 50.74 -19.75
N ALA A 406 17.86 51.68 -19.70
CA ALA A 406 17.71 52.99 -20.33
C ALA A 406 17.42 52.87 -21.83
N LEU A 407 18.16 52.01 -22.53
CA LEU A 407 18.00 51.81 -23.97
C LEU A 407 16.72 51.03 -24.32
N SER A 408 16.36 50.03 -23.50
CA SER A 408 15.10 49.30 -23.66
C SER A 408 13.92 50.25 -23.53
N MET A 409 13.88 51.04 -22.46
CA MET A 409 12.82 52.02 -22.22
C MET A 409 12.75 53.06 -23.34
N TYR A 410 13.90 53.55 -23.83
CA TYR A 410 13.96 54.48 -24.96
C TYR A 410 13.29 53.91 -26.22
N PHE A 411 13.59 52.65 -26.58
CA PHE A 411 12.94 52.02 -27.75
C PHE A 411 11.49 51.61 -27.48
N ASP A 412 11.14 51.26 -26.26
CA ASP A 412 9.76 50.94 -25.88
C ASP A 412 8.83 52.15 -26.04
N ILE A 413 9.33 53.35 -25.73
CA ILE A 413 8.62 54.62 -25.99
C ILE A 413 8.52 54.89 -27.50
N ILE A 414 9.64 54.75 -28.24
CA ILE A 414 9.66 55.01 -29.69
C ILE A 414 8.69 54.12 -30.46
N PHE A 415 8.65 52.82 -30.12
CA PHE A 415 7.75 51.85 -30.77
C PHE A 415 6.32 51.87 -30.21
N GLY A 416 6.01 52.77 -29.27
CA GLY A 416 4.67 52.93 -28.72
C GLY A 416 4.20 51.76 -27.83
N ARG A 417 5.13 50.93 -27.32
CA ARG A 417 4.85 49.88 -26.34
C ARG A 417 4.58 50.46 -24.95
N LEU A 418 5.16 51.63 -24.68
CA LEU A 418 4.96 52.41 -23.47
C LEU A 418 4.42 53.80 -23.85
N GLN A 419 3.26 54.17 -23.32
CA GLN A 419 2.65 55.48 -23.48
C GLN A 419 2.81 56.29 -22.19
N ALA A 420 2.78 57.63 -22.28
CA ALA A 420 2.99 58.52 -21.12
C ALA A 420 2.03 58.29 -19.92
N VAL A 421 0.93 57.56 -20.14
CA VAL A 421 -0.07 57.21 -19.12
C VAL A 421 0.32 55.96 -18.31
N ASP A 422 1.34 55.22 -18.75
CA ASP A 422 1.75 53.96 -18.15
C ASP A 422 2.60 54.18 -16.90
N ARG A 423 2.07 53.77 -15.74
CA ARG A 423 2.80 53.78 -14.46
C ARG A 423 4.03 52.87 -14.44
N GLU A 424 4.11 51.94 -15.39
CA GLU A 424 5.30 51.13 -15.63
C GLU A 424 6.51 52.00 -15.98
N ILE A 425 6.33 53.06 -16.78
CA ILE A 425 7.38 54.03 -17.09
C ILE A 425 7.90 54.67 -15.80
N VAL A 426 6.99 55.10 -14.91
CA VAL A 426 7.38 55.71 -13.63
C VAL A 426 8.21 54.74 -12.77
N SER A 427 7.83 53.46 -12.74
CA SER A 427 8.61 52.42 -12.03
C SER A 427 9.99 52.22 -12.64
N GLN A 428 10.08 52.14 -13.97
CA GLN A 428 11.34 51.98 -14.70
C GLN A 428 12.25 53.22 -14.52
N CYS A 429 11.69 54.43 -14.57
CA CYS A 429 12.40 55.67 -14.26
C CYS A 429 13.01 55.66 -12.85
N ILE A 430 12.24 55.26 -11.83
CA ILE A 430 12.76 55.14 -10.45
C ILE A 430 13.91 54.12 -10.37
N ARG A 431 13.77 52.97 -11.05
CA ARG A 431 14.84 51.95 -11.11
C ARG A 431 16.10 52.49 -11.79
N LEU A 432 15.96 53.33 -12.81
CA LEU A 432 17.09 53.93 -13.50
C LEU A 432 17.78 54.99 -12.62
N MET A 433 17.00 55.86 -11.97
CA MET A 433 17.49 56.85 -11.01
C MET A 433 18.27 56.21 -9.86
N ASN A 434 17.79 55.07 -9.32
CA ASN A 434 18.49 54.30 -8.28
C ASN A 434 19.84 53.72 -8.72
N ARG A 435 20.14 53.71 -10.02
CA ARG A 435 21.40 53.21 -10.58
C ARG A 435 22.17 54.33 -11.29
N SER A 436 21.85 55.59 -10.97
CA SER A 436 22.50 56.76 -11.56
C SER A 436 24.00 56.71 -11.29
N ASN A 437 24.78 56.90 -12.35
CA ASN A 437 26.22 57.02 -12.31
C ASN A 437 26.68 57.93 -13.45
N PRO A 438 27.89 58.52 -13.39
CA PRO A 438 28.33 59.49 -14.39
C PRO A 438 28.30 58.93 -15.82
N LYS A 439 28.70 57.67 -16.02
CA LYS A 439 28.70 57.02 -17.35
C LYS A 439 27.29 56.78 -17.90
N LEU A 440 26.30 56.58 -17.03
CA LEU A 440 24.91 56.45 -17.42
C LEU A 440 24.35 57.80 -17.88
N LEU A 441 24.73 58.90 -17.22
CA LEU A 441 24.35 60.24 -17.64
C LEU A 441 24.90 60.57 -19.03
N ASP A 442 26.18 60.29 -19.27
CA ASP A 442 26.81 60.47 -20.59
C ASP A 442 26.11 59.62 -21.67
N PHE A 443 25.77 58.37 -21.33
CA PHE A 443 25.05 57.46 -22.20
C PHE A 443 23.65 57.98 -22.56
N MET A 444 22.88 58.39 -21.56
CA MET A 444 21.55 58.96 -21.76
C MET A 444 21.61 60.26 -22.56
N GLN A 445 22.54 61.16 -22.23
CA GLN A 445 22.75 62.43 -22.93
C GLN A 445 22.99 62.19 -24.42
N TYR A 446 23.90 61.27 -24.77
CA TYR A 446 24.17 60.92 -26.17
C TYR A 446 22.91 60.43 -26.92
N HIS A 447 22.12 59.56 -26.29
CA HIS A 447 20.91 59.02 -26.94
C HIS A 447 19.77 60.05 -27.07
N ILE A 448 19.67 61.00 -26.14
CA ILE A 448 18.67 62.07 -26.16
C ILE A 448 19.05 63.15 -27.20
N ASP A 449 20.32 63.54 -27.25
CA ASP A 449 20.82 64.56 -28.19
C ASP A 449 20.74 64.11 -29.64
N ASN A 450 20.94 62.81 -29.89
CA ASN A 450 20.86 62.21 -31.23
C ASN A 450 19.45 61.65 -31.55
N CYS A 451 18.42 62.01 -30.79
CA CYS A 451 17.06 61.56 -31.04
C CYS A 451 16.42 62.34 -32.21
N PRO A 452 16.04 61.70 -33.34
CA PRO A 452 15.49 62.39 -34.51
C PRO A 452 14.00 62.68 -34.32
N THR A 453 13.66 63.83 -33.73
CA THR A 453 12.28 64.23 -33.42
C THR A 453 11.38 64.49 -34.63
N GLU A 454 11.97 64.61 -35.81
CA GLU A 454 11.26 64.76 -37.09
C GLU A 454 10.56 63.46 -37.53
N ARG A 455 10.92 62.30 -36.95
CA ARG A 455 10.43 60.98 -37.37
C ARG A 455 9.05 60.58 -36.82
N GLY A 456 8.51 61.30 -35.86
CA GLY A 456 7.17 61.03 -35.33
C GLY A 456 6.93 61.59 -33.92
N GLU A 457 5.68 61.53 -33.47
CA GLU A 457 5.26 62.01 -32.15
C GLU A 457 5.88 61.19 -31.01
N THR A 458 6.10 59.88 -31.20
CA THR A 458 6.76 59.01 -30.22
C THR A 458 8.24 59.35 -30.02
N TYR A 459 8.93 59.85 -31.05
CA TYR A 459 10.31 60.33 -30.95
C TYR A 459 10.40 61.64 -30.16
N LYS A 460 9.44 62.55 -30.33
CA LYS A 460 9.32 63.76 -29.50
C LYS A 460 9.08 63.39 -28.04
N LEU A 461 8.16 62.46 -27.78
CA LEU A 461 7.88 61.97 -26.44
C LEU A 461 9.12 61.33 -25.78
N ALA A 462 9.88 60.52 -26.52
CA ALA A 462 11.12 59.91 -26.02
C ALA A 462 12.18 60.94 -25.66
N GLN A 463 12.32 62.02 -26.45
CA GLN A 463 13.26 63.10 -26.15
C GLN A 463 12.84 63.88 -24.90
N GLU A 464 11.57 64.30 -24.80
CA GLU A 464 11.05 65.06 -23.65
C GLU A 464 11.17 64.28 -22.35
N LEU A 465 10.72 63.01 -22.35
CA LEU A 465 10.78 62.14 -21.16
C LEU A 465 12.23 61.78 -20.81
N GLY A 466 13.07 61.54 -21.82
CA GLY A 466 14.49 61.27 -21.64
C GLY A 466 15.21 62.45 -20.98
N GLN A 467 14.94 63.67 -21.43
CA GLN A 467 15.54 64.89 -20.88
C GLN A 467 15.11 65.10 -19.41
N GLN A 468 13.82 64.91 -19.11
CA GLN A 468 13.32 65.00 -17.74
C GLN A 468 13.97 63.93 -16.83
N LEU A 469 14.12 62.70 -17.33
CA LEU A 469 14.77 61.63 -16.58
C LEU A 469 16.27 61.88 -16.36
N LEU A 470 16.95 62.48 -17.34
CA LEU A 470 18.36 62.85 -17.22
C LEU A 470 18.57 63.92 -16.14
N GLU A 471 17.71 64.94 -16.05
CA GLU A 471 17.75 65.93 -14.98
C GLU A 471 17.53 65.28 -13.61
N ASN A 472 16.51 64.42 -13.48
CA ASN A 472 16.27 63.66 -12.26
C ASN A 472 17.46 62.76 -11.87
N CYS A 473 18.11 62.11 -12.84
CA CYS A 473 19.29 61.28 -12.58
C CYS A 473 20.51 62.11 -12.13
N LYS A 474 20.64 63.38 -12.57
CA LYS A 474 21.68 64.31 -12.10
C LYS A 474 21.45 64.70 -10.64
N GLU A 475 20.21 64.97 -10.25
CA GLU A 475 19.87 65.33 -8.86
C GLU A 475 20.11 64.18 -7.87
N VAL A 476 19.90 62.93 -8.30
CA VAL A 476 19.97 61.73 -7.45
C VAL A 476 21.35 61.05 -7.54
N LEU A 477 22.33 61.63 -8.24
CA LEU A 477 23.65 61.03 -8.48
C LEU A 477 24.40 60.65 -7.19
N ASP A 478 24.38 61.53 -6.18
CA ASP A 478 25.06 61.35 -4.89
C ASP A 478 24.11 60.90 -3.77
N VAL A 479 22.91 60.43 -4.14
CA VAL A 479 21.87 60.02 -3.20
C VAL A 479 21.77 58.50 -3.16
N ALA A 480 21.61 57.95 -1.95
CA ALA A 480 21.42 56.51 -1.78
C ALA A 480 20.14 56.02 -2.50
N PRO A 481 20.17 54.84 -3.16
CA PRO A 481 19.01 54.31 -3.86
C PRO A 481 17.85 54.04 -2.88
N VAL A 482 16.63 54.25 -3.36
CA VAL A 482 15.42 54.16 -2.54
C VAL A 482 14.45 53.10 -3.04
N TYR A 483 13.81 52.40 -2.12
CA TYR A 483 12.64 51.57 -2.46
C TYR A 483 11.39 52.45 -2.52
N LYS A 484 10.83 52.60 -3.72
CA LYS A 484 9.58 53.33 -3.95
C LYS A 484 8.71 52.56 -4.92
N ASP A 485 7.69 51.89 -4.38
CA ASP A 485 6.70 51.20 -5.19
C ASP A 485 5.58 52.16 -5.64
N VAL A 486 5.34 52.17 -6.94
CA VAL A 486 4.35 53.02 -7.64
C VAL A 486 3.24 52.20 -8.30
N SER A 487 3.23 50.89 -8.03
CA SER A 487 2.19 49.96 -8.45
C SER A 487 0.80 50.40 -7.99
N LEU A 488 -0.23 49.91 -8.69
CA LEU A 488 -1.61 50.17 -8.34
C LEU A 488 -2.06 49.11 -7.32
N PRO A 489 -2.46 49.51 -6.09
CA PRO A 489 -2.88 48.52 -5.10
C PRO A 489 -4.13 47.77 -5.56
N THR A 490 -4.01 46.45 -5.70
CA THR A 490 -5.11 45.54 -6.08
C THR A 490 -5.76 44.91 -4.85
N GLY A 491 -6.97 44.38 -5.05
CA GLY A 491 -7.69 43.58 -4.08
C GLY A 491 -8.32 42.35 -4.74
N PRO A 492 -8.58 41.29 -3.97
CA PRO A 492 -9.16 40.07 -4.50
C PRO A 492 -10.64 40.31 -4.88
N ARG A 493 -11.02 39.88 -6.08
CA ARG A 493 -12.41 39.80 -6.52
C ARG A 493 -12.69 38.38 -6.98
N THR A 494 -13.53 37.68 -6.21
CA THR A 494 -14.05 36.36 -6.60
C THR A 494 -15.44 36.56 -7.19
N THR A 495 -15.67 36.05 -8.40
CA THR A 495 -16.98 36.04 -9.05
C THR A 495 -17.38 34.62 -9.39
N VAL A 496 -18.68 34.33 -9.30
CA VAL A 496 -19.26 33.07 -9.75
C VAL A 496 -20.08 33.40 -10.99
N ASP A 497 -19.73 32.80 -12.13
CA ASP A 497 -20.47 33.01 -13.37
C ASP A 497 -21.86 32.36 -13.32
N ALA A 498 -22.71 32.65 -14.30
CA ALA A 498 -24.06 32.07 -14.38
C ALA A 498 -24.07 30.54 -14.57
N ARG A 499 -22.91 29.92 -14.85
CA ARG A 499 -22.73 28.47 -15.00
C ARG A 499 -22.13 27.83 -13.74
N GLY A 500 -21.82 28.60 -12.70
CA GLY A 500 -21.23 28.13 -11.45
C GLY A 500 -19.70 28.06 -11.44
N ASN A 501 -18.99 28.62 -12.43
CA ASN A 501 -17.53 28.66 -12.43
C ASN A 501 -17.02 29.76 -11.51
N LEU A 502 -16.01 29.42 -10.70
CA LEU A 502 -15.31 30.33 -9.81
C LEU A 502 -14.17 31.04 -10.54
N ASN A 503 -14.26 32.36 -10.66
CA ASN A 503 -13.22 33.20 -11.25
C ASN A 503 -12.60 34.09 -10.17
N TYR A 504 -11.27 34.05 -10.05
CA TYR A 504 -10.49 34.94 -9.20
C TYR A 504 -9.75 35.97 -10.05
N GLU A 505 -9.92 37.25 -9.71
CA GLU A 505 -9.23 38.35 -10.37
C GLU A 505 -8.70 39.34 -9.34
N GLU A 506 -7.51 39.88 -9.57
CA GLU A 506 -6.98 41.01 -8.82
C GLU A 506 -7.42 42.33 -9.47
N VAL A 507 -8.25 43.10 -8.76
CA VAL A 507 -8.88 44.31 -9.30
C VAL A 507 -8.38 45.54 -8.55
N PRO A 508 -8.17 46.69 -9.24
CA PRO A 508 -7.80 47.93 -8.57
C PRO A 508 -8.77 48.33 -7.46
N ARG A 509 -8.25 48.70 -6.30
CA ARG A 509 -9.07 49.18 -5.19
C ARG A 509 -9.66 50.55 -5.52
N ALA A 510 -10.98 50.69 -5.41
CA ALA A 510 -11.67 51.96 -5.70
C ALA A 510 -11.20 53.12 -4.80
N SER A 511 -10.92 52.82 -3.53
CA SER A 511 -10.52 53.80 -2.52
C SER A 511 -9.00 54.03 -2.43
N CYS A 512 -8.18 53.21 -3.07
CA CYS A 512 -6.72 53.23 -2.91
C CYS A 512 -6.01 53.17 -4.28
N ARG A 513 -5.46 54.30 -4.72
CA ARG A 513 -4.78 54.45 -6.03
C ARG A 513 -3.24 54.52 -5.94
N LYS A 514 -2.69 54.63 -4.74
CA LYS A 514 -1.26 54.76 -4.44
C LYS A 514 -0.98 54.15 -3.07
N LEU A 515 0.28 53.76 -2.81
CA LEU A 515 0.67 53.26 -1.49
C LEU A 515 0.50 54.30 -0.37
N GLU A 516 0.55 55.60 -0.67
CA GLU A 516 0.23 56.64 0.31
C GLU A 516 -1.20 56.48 0.88
N HIS A 517 -2.18 56.22 0.00
CA HIS A 517 -3.56 55.98 0.41
C HIS A 517 -3.69 54.64 1.14
N TYR A 518 -2.90 53.64 0.73
CA TYR A 518 -2.88 52.34 1.40
C TYR A 518 -2.45 52.49 2.86
N VAL A 519 -1.37 53.23 3.12
CA VAL A 519 -0.89 53.48 4.49
C VAL A 519 -1.93 54.24 5.31
N GLN A 520 -2.62 55.22 4.72
CA GLN A 520 -3.73 55.91 5.38
C GLN A 520 -4.86 54.94 5.75
N GLN A 521 -5.28 54.07 4.84
CA GLN A 521 -6.32 53.06 5.12
C GLN A 521 -5.89 52.07 6.19
N MET A 522 -4.62 51.66 6.21
CA MET A 522 -4.08 50.80 7.27
C MET A 522 -4.03 51.49 8.63
N ALA A 523 -3.83 52.81 8.65
CA ALA A 523 -3.89 53.61 9.88
C ALA A 523 -5.33 53.83 10.36
N GLU A 524 -6.28 54.02 9.45
CA GLU A 524 -7.72 54.15 9.77
C GLU A 524 -8.31 52.84 10.30
N GLY A 525 -7.82 51.70 9.80
CA GLY A 525 -8.33 50.38 10.17
C GLY A 525 -9.74 50.14 9.63
N GLY A 526 -10.49 49.26 10.29
CA GLY A 526 -11.90 49.03 10.01
C GLY A 526 -12.72 48.82 11.28
N LYS A 527 -14.04 48.73 11.14
CA LYS A 527 -14.96 48.55 12.28
C LYS A 527 -14.62 47.36 13.18
N ILE A 528 -14.00 46.31 12.62
CA ILE A 528 -13.56 45.11 13.36
C ILE A 528 -12.28 45.33 14.18
N SER A 529 -11.44 46.30 13.77
CA SER A 529 -10.23 46.67 14.50
C SER A 529 -10.47 47.84 15.47
N GLU A 530 -11.70 48.32 15.59
CA GLU A 530 -12.07 49.29 16.62
C GLU A 530 -12.03 48.60 17.99
N TYR A 531 -11.22 49.14 18.89
CA TYR A 531 -11.27 48.78 20.30
C TYR A 531 -12.68 49.02 20.84
N GLY A 532 -13.26 48.04 21.56
CA GLY A 532 -14.50 48.26 22.30
C GLY A 532 -14.38 49.52 23.18
N ASN A 533 -15.47 50.29 23.34
CA ASN A 533 -15.46 51.62 23.98
C ASN A 533 -14.60 51.69 25.26
N ARG A 534 -14.63 50.63 26.06
CA ARG A 534 -13.84 50.48 27.30
C ARG A 534 -12.32 50.49 27.07
N THR A 535 -11.85 49.74 26.07
CA THR A 535 -10.43 49.62 25.71
C THR A 535 -9.93 50.90 25.03
N LYS A 536 -10.80 51.59 24.27
CA LYS A 536 -10.51 52.92 23.67
C LYS A 536 -10.34 53.99 24.75
N VAL A 537 -11.25 54.06 25.72
CA VAL A 537 -11.16 54.97 26.88
C VAL A 537 -9.88 54.69 27.67
N GLN A 538 -9.53 53.42 27.89
CA GLN A 538 -8.30 53.01 28.56
C GLN A 538 -7.04 53.43 27.78
N SER A 539 -7.01 53.28 26.44
CA SER A 539 -5.87 53.70 25.63
C SER A 539 -5.72 55.23 25.60
N ASP A 540 -6.82 55.97 25.50
CA ASP A 540 -6.81 57.44 25.47
C ASP A 540 -6.38 58.03 26.81
N LEU A 541 -6.88 57.48 27.93
CA LEU A 541 -6.39 57.80 29.27
C LEU A 541 -4.89 57.53 29.42
N SER A 542 -4.38 56.43 28.85
CA SER A 542 -2.94 56.10 28.89
C SER A 542 -2.09 57.09 28.09
N ARG A 543 -2.65 57.65 27.00
CA ARG A 543 -2.00 58.63 26.13
C ARG A 543 -1.98 60.00 26.79
N ILE A 544 -3.11 60.40 27.41
CA ILE A 544 -3.24 61.61 28.22
C ILE A 544 -2.28 61.56 29.42
N TYR A 545 -2.20 60.42 30.14
CA TYR A 545 -1.25 60.25 31.25
C TYR A 545 0.21 60.39 30.80
N ARG A 546 0.57 59.83 29.62
CA ARG A 546 1.91 60.00 29.04
C ARG A 546 2.22 61.45 28.67
N LEU A 547 1.27 62.17 28.10
CA LEU A 547 1.40 63.60 27.76
C LEU A 547 1.56 64.47 29.01
N ILE A 548 0.75 64.21 30.05
CA ILE A 548 0.83 64.91 31.35
C ILE A 548 2.20 64.67 32.01
N LYS A 549 2.73 63.45 31.91
CA LYS A 549 4.07 63.11 32.43
C LYS A 549 5.21 63.80 31.68
N GLN A 550 5.04 64.06 30.38
CA GLN A 550 6.03 64.78 29.56
C GLN A 550 6.02 66.30 29.80
N GLN A 551 4.91 66.86 30.29
CA GLN A 551 4.88 68.26 30.73
C GLN A 551 5.59 68.41 32.10
N HIS A 552 6.87 68.79 32.06
CA HIS A 552 7.81 68.91 33.19
C HIS A 552 7.50 69.97 34.29
N LYS A 553 6.22 70.26 34.60
CA LYS A 553 5.84 71.31 35.58
C LYS A 553 5.03 70.84 36.80
N LEU A 554 4.83 69.53 37.02
CA LEU A 554 4.04 69.02 38.14
C LEU A 554 4.90 68.63 39.35
N SER A 555 4.48 68.99 40.56
CA SER A 555 5.14 68.60 41.82
C SER A 555 5.10 67.08 42.02
N LYS A 556 6.06 66.51 42.77
CA LYS A 556 6.13 65.06 43.04
C LYS A 556 4.86 64.51 43.71
N THR A 557 4.22 65.30 44.57
CA THR A 557 2.95 64.93 45.23
C THR A 557 1.81 64.84 44.21
N SER A 558 1.67 65.85 43.35
CA SER A 558 0.65 65.87 42.29
C SER A 558 0.81 64.72 41.28
N GLN A 559 2.05 64.32 40.97
CA GLN A 559 2.32 63.18 40.09
C GLN A 559 1.87 61.84 40.69
N LEU A 560 1.98 61.68 42.02
CA LEU A 560 1.55 60.47 42.72
C LEU A 560 0.02 60.38 42.79
N GLU A 561 -0.66 61.51 43.03
CA GLU A 561 -2.13 61.59 43.03
C GLU A 561 -2.71 61.31 41.63
N ILE A 562 -2.12 61.87 40.57
CA ILE A 562 -2.56 61.59 39.20
C ILE A 562 -2.35 60.11 38.85
N LYS A 563 -1.28 59.48 39.38
CA LYS A 563 -1.03 58.05 39.18
C LYS A 563 -2.04 57.19 39.94
N SER A 564 -2.44 57.55 41.16
CA SER A 564 -3.45 56.82 41.92
C SER A 564 -4.83 56.95 41.26
N LEU A 565 -5.22 58.16 40.87
CA LEU A 565 -6.47 58.44 40.16
C LEU A 565 -6.54 57.70 38.83
N TYR A 566 -5.46 57.68 38.05
CA TYR A 566 -5.38 56.88 36.83
C TYR A 566 -5.57 55.37 37.12
N GLY A 567 -4.96 54.86 38.19
CA GLY A 567 -5.14 53.47 38.63
C GLY A 567 -6.57 53.14 39.08
N GLU A 568 -7.26 54.06 39.73
CA GLU A 568 -8.66 53.92 40.16
C GLU A 568 -9.64 53.99 38.98
N VAL A 569 -9.39 54.88 38.02
CA VAL A 569 -10.18 54.97 36.78
C VAL A 569 -10.03 53.70 35.94
N LEU A 570 -8.81 53.14 35.85
CA LEU A 570 -8.61 51.84 35.20
C LEU A 570 -9.32 50.69 35.92
N ARG A 571 -9.34 50.71 37.26
CA ARG A 571 -9.99 49.68 38.07
C ARG A 571 -11.50 49.74 37.98
N SER A 572 -12.09 50.95 37.96
CA SER A 572 -13.53 51.16 37.79
C SER A 572 -14.00 50.80 36.37
N LEU A 573 -13.21 51.14 35.34
CA LEU A 573 -13.46 50.69 33.97
C LEU A 573 -13.37 49.18 33.81
N ALA A 574 -12.61 48.47 34.66
CA ALA A 574 -12.47 47.01 34.61
C ALA A 574 -13.67 46.25 35.22
N MET A 575 -14.50 46.89 36.03
CA MET A 575 -15.69 46.27 36.64
C MET A 575 -16.89 46.27 35.66
N ASN A 576 -17.66 45.18 35.63
CA ASN A 576 -18.88 45.08 34.82
C ASN A 576 -20.00 45.95 35.41
N GLU A 577 -20.90 46.49 34.56
CA GLU A 577 -22.04 47.34 34.95
C GLU A 577 -22.89 46.77 36.11
N SER A 578 -22.93 45.45 36.27
CA SER A 578 -23.64 44.76 37.35
C SER A 578 -23.04 44.95 38.77
N GLN A 579 -21.85 45.53 38.89
CA GLN A 579 -21.19 45.81 40.17
C GLN A 579 -21.20 47.29 40.56
N ILE A 580 -21.67 48.18 39.68
CA ILE A 580 -21.58 49.63 39.87
C ILE A 580 -22.89 50.23 40.41
N LEU A 581 -24.03 49.54 40.23
CA LEU A 581 -25.30 49.95 40.82
C LEU A 581 -25.61 49.08 42.06
N PRO A 582 -25.85 49.67 43.25
CA PRO A 582 -26.49 48.93 44.33
C PRO A 582 -27.88 48.51 43.86
N LYS A 583 -28.19 47.22 44.02
CA LYS A 583 -29.56 46.72 43.88
C LYS A 583 -30.38 47.30 45.03
N ASP A 584 -31.11 48.36 44.76
CA ASP A 584 -32.34 48.69 45.48
C ASP A 584 -33.54 48.06 44.77
#